data_AF-A0A9W4D5F6-F1
#
_entry.id   AF-A0A9W4D5F6-F1
#
_cell.length_a   1.000
_cell.length_b   1.000
_cell.length_c   1.000
_cell.angle_alpha   90.00
_cell.angle_beta   90.00
_cell.angle_gamma   90.00
#
_symmetry.space_group_name_H-M   'P 1'
#
loop_
_entity.id
_entity.type
_entity.pdbx_description
1 polymer ?
#
loop_
_entity_poly.entity_id
_entity_poly.type
_entity_poly.pdbx_seq_one_letter_code
_entity_poly.pdbx_strand_id
1 'polypeptide(L)'
;MYSRAILISILAAMASSSVSASFIPIESSDVAAIKETRDIPVDVTPTLNDKRANDDKGKGKDDASASALASAPASVPASAPAAEVESVFGKCVPKMIFQGGLGTRPKTEFTFQSSDPTCSEGQSENSNPNIITSHIRDVVITKCGANEDGIALVITAVKTVEALNDRTQASADAWNKALGLA
;
A
#
# COMPACT_ATOMS: atom_id res chain seq x y z
N MET A 1 43.96 -37.61 5.87
CA MET A 1 43.41 -38.71 6.70
C MET A 1 42.58 -38.06 7.82
N TYR A 2 41.28 -38.40 7.88
CA TYR A 2 40.26 -38.06 8.90
C TYR A 2 40.03 -36.57 9.20
N SER A 3 39.00 -35.89 8.66
CA SER A 3 37.56 -36.18 8.70
C SER A 3 37.03 -36.37 10.12
N ARG A 4 36.31 -35.36 10.63
CA ARG A 4 35.01 -35.52 11.26
C ARG A 4 34.34 -34.17 11.55
N ALA A 5 33.51 -33.76 10.60
CA ALA A 5 32.34 -32.96 10.89
C ALA A 5 31.44 -33.74 11.85
N ILE A 6 31.03 -33.13 12.97
CA ILE A 6 29.88 -33.56 13.75
C ILE A 6 29.00 -32.33 13.96
N LEU A 7 27.88 -32.37 13.23
CA LEU A 7 26.66 -31.64 13.46
C LEU A 7 26.27 -31.66 14.94
N ILE A 8 25.99 -30.50 15.51
CA ILE A 8 25.14 -30.39 16.70
C ILE A 8 23.89 -29.61 16.30
N SER A 9 22.79 -30.36 16.27
CA SER A 9 21.42 -29.93 16.04
C SER A 9 20.97 -28.82 16.98
N ILE A 10 20.29 -27.84 16.38
CA ILE A 10 18.96 -27.34 16.73
C ILE A 10 18.64 -27.27 18.23
N LEU A 11 18.60 -26.05 18.76
CA LEU A 11 17.59 -25.67 19.74
C LEU A 11 16.86 -24.42 19.24
N ALA A 12 15.69 -24.61 18.67
CA ALA A 12 14.73 -23.57 18.40
C ALA A 12 14.15 -23.08 19.74
N ALA A 13 14.58 -21.91 20.20
CA ALA A 13 13.91 -21.21 21.28
C ALA A 13 12.71 -20.43 20.71
N MET A 14 11.57 -21.12 20.64
CA MET A 14 10.25 -20.53 20.49
C MET A 14 9.89 -19.78 21.77
N ALA A 15 10.16 -18.48 21.81
CA ALA A 15 9.59 -17.60 22.83
C ALA A 15 8.18 -17.19 22.38
N SER A 16 7.19 -17.98 22.77
CA SER A 16 5.78 -17.60 22.72
C SER A 16 5.55 -16.42 23.66
N SER A 17 5.56 -15.20 23.13
CA SER A 17 5.08 -14.03 23.87
C SER A 17 3.56 -13.98 23.77
N SER A 18 2.91 -14.35 24.86
CA SER A 18 1.47 -14.24 25.08
C SER A 18 1.01 -12.77 25.01
N VAL A 19 0.23 -12.41 23.99
CA VAL A 19 -0.58 -11.18 24.01
C VAL A 19 -1.67 -11.37 25.05
N SER A 20 -1.51 -10.73 26.20
CA SER A 20 -2.61 -10.52 27.13
C SER A 20 -3.44 -9.37 26.58
N ALA A 21 -4.57 -9.69 25.96
CA ALA A 21 -5.59 -8.73 25.59
C ALA A 21 -6.20 -8.15 26.88
N SER A 22 -5.77 -6.94 27.26
CA SER A 22 -6.51 -6.14 28.23
C SER A 22 -7.59 -5.38 27.49
N PHE A 23 -8.81 -5.92 27.51
CA PHE A 23 -10.01 -5.21 27.11
C PHE A 23 -10.34 -4.19 28.20
N ILE A 24 -10.26 -2.90 27.87
CA ILE A 24 -10.82 -1.83 28.70
C ILE A 24 -12.21 -1.50 28.11
N PRO A 25 -13.29 -1.55 28.90
CA PRO A 25 -14.62 -1.17 28.43
C PRO A 25 -14.70 0.35 28.21
N ILE A 26 -15.23 0.76 27.05
CA ILE A 26 -15.65 2.13 26.79
C ILE A 26 -16.97 2.33 27.54
N GLU A 27 -16.92 2.96 28.70
CA GLU A 27 -18.10 3.53 29.34
C GLU A 27 -18.32 4.94 28.79
N SER A 28 -19.51 5.14 28.26
CA SER A 28 -20.05 6.42 27.81
C SER A 28 -20.18 7.36 29.00
N SER A 29 -19.57 8.55 28.93
CA SER A 29 -20.13 9.75 29.55
C SER A 29 -19.36 11.02 29.15
N ASP A 30 -20.11 11.97 28.61
CA ASP A 30 -19.91 13.43 28.72
C ASP A 30 -18.72 14.10 27.99
N VAL A 31 -18.90 14.39 26.70
CA VAL A 31 -18.23 15.56 26.07
C VAL A 31 -19.15 16.78 26.20
N ALA A 32 -19.06 17.43 27.36
CA ALA A 32 -19.59 18.78 27.54
C ALA A 32 -18.44 19.80 27.47
N ALA A 33 -18.67 20.82 26.64
CA ALA A 33 -18.04 22.14 26.63
C ALA A 33 -16.58 22.28 26.11
N ILE A 34 -16.47 22.67 24.84
CA ILE A 34 -16.04 24.06 24.55
C ILE A 34 -17.01 24.68 23.55
N LYS A 35 -17.83 25.60 24.08
CA LYS A 35 -18.69 26.51 23.34
C LYS A 35 -17.87 27.76 22.99
N GLU A 36 -18.31 28.42 21.92
CA GLU A 36 -18.22 29.87 21.66
C GLU A 36 -17.13 30.27 20.64
N THR A 37 -17.34 30.96 19.50
CA THR A 37 -18.50 31.39 18.70
C THR A 37 -17.87 32.02 17.43
N ARG A 38 -18.32 31.67 16.22
CA ARG A 38 -18.56 32.64 15.14
C ARG A 38 -19.31 32.01 13.96
N ASP A 39 -20.61 32.29 13.94
CA ASP A 39 -21.52 32.16 12.80
C ASP A 39 -21.03 32.94 11.57
N ILE A 40 -21.03 32.29 10.39
CA ILE A 40 -21.66 32.77 9.14
C ILE A 40 -22.06 31.52 8.30
N PRO A 41 -23.34 31.33 7.94
CA PRO A 41 -23.77 30.23 7.07
C PRO A 41 -23.59 30.61 5.59
N VAL A 42 -22.81 29.83 4.83
CA VAL A 42 -22.90 29.79 3.38
C VAL A 42 -23.37 28.40 2.97
N ASP A 43 -24.66 28.36 2.65
CA ASP A 43 -25.29 27.32 1.86
C ASP A 43 -24.71 27.33 0.46
N VAL A 44 -24.11 26.22 0.02
CA VAL A 44 -24.22 25.80 -1.37
C VAL A 44 -24.48 24.31 -1.38
N THR A 45 -25.76 24.01 -1.39
CA THR A 45 -26.35 22.72 -1.72
C THR A 45 -26.03 22.37 -3.19
N PRO A 46 -25.31 21.28 -3.52
CA PRO A 46 -25.35 20.73 -4.87
C PRO A 46 -26.65 19.94 -5.06
N THR A 47 -27.44 20.42 -6.01
CA THR A 47 -28.71 19.86 -6.46
C THR A 47 -28.53 18.46 -7.04
N LEU A 48 -29.10 17.42 -6.42
CA LEU A 48 -29.43 16.17 -7.10
C LEU A 48 -30.90 16.21 -7.50
N ASN A 49 -31.12 16.39 -8.80
CA ASN A 49 -32.42 16.40 -9.42
C ASN A 49 -32.83 14.97 -9.79
N ASP A 50 -33.21 14.15 -8.80
CA ASP A 50 -33.88 12.88 -9.04
C ASP A 50 -35.35 12.98 -8.63
N LYS A 51 -36.16 13.42 -9.59
CA LYS A 51 -37.61 13.24 -9.52
C LYS A 51 -37.97 11.91 -10.17
N ARG A 52 -37.99 10.82 -9.40
CA ARG A 52 -38.99 9.77 -9.59
C ARG A 52 -39.56 9.33 -8.24
N ALA A 53 -40.88 9.42 -8.18
CA ALA A 53 -41.69 9.28 -6.99
C ALA A 53 -41.78 7.84 -6.51
N ASN A 54 -42.00 7.76 -5.21
CA ASN A 54 -42.48 6.68 -4.36
C ASN A 54 -43.71 5.95 -4.95
N ASP A 55 -43.74 4.62 -4.83
CA ASP A 55 -44.98 3.89 -4.52
C ASP A 55 -44.66 2.73 -3.55
N ASP A 56 -45.24 2.87 -2.36
CA ASP A 56 -45.24 1.94 -1.23
C ASP A 56 -46.10 0.70 -1.53
N LYS A 57 -45.57 -0.50 -1.25
CA LYS A 57 -46.39 -1.59 -0.69
C LYS A 57 -45.52 -2.66 -0.03
N GLY A 58 -45.57 -2.70 1.30
CA GLY A 58 -44.82 -3.63 2.12
C GLY A 58 -45.20 -5.11 1.95
N LYS A 59 -44.31 -5.97 2.47
CA LYS A 59 -44.60 -7.09 3.36
C LYS A 59 -43.27 -7.73 3.80
N GLY A 60 -43.12 -7.90 5.11
CA GLY A 60 -41.88 -8.35 5.73
C GLY A 60 -41.55 -9.84 5.53
N LYS A 61 -40.38 -10.20 6.07
CA LYS A 61 -40.09 -11.44 6.82
C LYS A 61 -38.64 -11.41 7.31
N ASP A 62 -38.55 -11.28 8.62
CA ASP A 62 -37.62 -11.84 9.61
C ASP A 62 -36.43 -12.72 9.16
N ASP A 63 -35.36 -12.54 9.93
CA ASP A 63 -34.32 -13.47 10.37
C ASP A 63 -33.28 -14.03 9.39
N ALA A 64 -32.01 -13.61 9.57
CA ALA A 64 -31.06 -14.39 10.36
C ALA A 64 -29.64 -13.81 10.26
N SER A 65 -29.07 -13.51 11.43
CA SER A 65 -27.63 -13.40 11.63
C SER A 65 -26.98 -14.79 11.53
N ALA A 66 -25.95 -14.94 10.71
CA ALA A 66 -24.97 -16.02 10.85
C ALA A 66 -23.62 -15.59 10.26
N SER A 67 -22.76 -15.12 11.15
CA SER A 67 -21.31 -15.13 10.95
C SER A 67 -20.83 -16.59 10.97
N ALA A 68 -20.13 -17.02 9.92
CA ALA A 68 -19.29 -18.20 9.96
C ALA A 68 -18.15 -18.07 8.93
N LEU A 69 -16.96 -17.71 9.43
CA LEU A 69 -15.70 -18.04 8.77
C LEU A 69 -15.60 -19.56 8.68
N ALA A 70 -15.37 -20.07 7.47
CA ALA A 70 -14.77 -21.38 7.28
C ALA A 70 -13.64 -21.24 6.24
N SER A 71 -12.41 -21.06 6.74
CA SER A 71 -11.21 -21.31 5.96
C SER A 71 -11.12 -22.81 5.67
N ALA A 72 -11.11 -23.18 4.40
CA ALA A 72 -10.63 -24.47 3.94
C ALA A 72 -9.40 -24.26 3.05
N PRO A 73 -8.30 -25.01 3.23
CA PRO A 73 -7.12 -24.88 2.40
C PRO A 73 -7.39 -25.53 1.04
N ALA A 74 -7.53 -24.73 -0.02
CA ALA A 74 -7.53 -25.25 -1.38
C ALA A 74 -6.10 -25.68 -1.74
N SER A 75 -5.88 -26.99 -1.80
CA SER A 75 -4.70 -27.60 -2.39
C SER A 75 -4.59 -27.18 -3.86
N VAL A 76 -3.46 -26.61 -4.23
CA VAL A 76 -3.11 -26.24 -5.62
C VAL A 76 -2.87 -27.51 -6.45
N PRO A 77 -3.66 -27.81 -7.50
CA PRO A 77 -3.23 -28.75 -8.52
C PRO A 77 -2.17 -28.07 -9.41
N ALA A 78 -1.04 -28.77 -9.57
CA ALA A 78 0.06 -28.36 -10.40
C ALA A 78 -0.28 -28.42 -11.91
N SER A 79 0.33 -27.47 -12.63
CA SER A 79 0.61 -27.46 -14.08
C SER A 79 -0.57 -27.26 -15.03
N ALA A 80 -0.99 -26.00 -15.16
CA ALA A 80 -1.44 -25.42 -16.43
C ALA A 80 -0.23 -24.73 -17.11
N PRO A 81 -0.20 -24.59 -18.46
CA PRO A 81 0.87 -23.88 -19.14
C PRO A 81 0.98 -22.46 -18.58
N ALA A 82 2.19 -21.98 -18.33
CA ALA A 82 2.45 -20.68 -17.72
C ALA A 82 1.88 -19.56 -18.60
N ALA A 83 0.64 -19.16 -18.32
CA ALA A 83 0.22 -17.79 -18.58
C ALA A 83 1.18 -16.91 -17.79
N GLU A 84 1.84 -15.97 -18.46
CA GLU A 84 2.58 -14.91 -17.78
C GLU A 84 1.58 -14.23 -16.85
N VAL A 85 1.70 -14.52 -15.55
CA VAL A 85 0.99 -13.77 -14.52
C VAL A 85 1.59 -12.38 -14.56
N GLU A 86 0.94 -11.51 -15.33
CA GLU A 86 1.22 -10.07 -15.35
C GLU A 86 1.27 -9.58 -13.89
N SER A 87 2.30 -8.80 -13.57
CA SER A 87 2.44 -8.25 -12.22
C SER A 87 1.21 -7.41 -11.88
N VAL A 88 0.94 -7.19 -10.58
CA VAL A 88 -0.13 -6.26 -10.16
C VAL A 88 0.07 -4.84 -10.72
N PHE A 89 1.31 -4.50 -11.12
CA PHE A 89 1.67 -3.22 -11.75
C PHE A 89 1.54 -3.25 -13.29
N GLY A 90 0.97 -4.32 -13.86
CA GLY A 90 0.92 -4.57 -15.30
C GLY A 90 2.33 -4.82 -15.85
N LYS A 91 2.63 -4.18 -16.97
CA LYS A 91 3.92 -4.34 -17.68
C LYS A 91 5.12 -3.64 -17.04
N CYS A 92 4.89 -2.79 -16.04
CA CYS A 92 5.96 -1.99 -15.43
C CYS A 92 6.52 -2.64 -14.18
N VAL A 93 7.78 -2.36 -13.87
CA VAL A 93 8.42 -2.71 -12.60
C VAL A 93 8.78 -1.42 -11.86
N PRO A 94 7.87 -0.83 -11.05
CA PRO A 94 8.05 0.50 -10.45
C PRO A 94 9.07 0.51 -9.28
N LYS A 95 10.27 -0.05 -9.47
CA LYS A 95 11.37 -0.09 -8.50
C LYS A 95 12.13 1.24 -8.53
N MET A 96 12.33 1.84 -7.36
CA MET A 96 13.09 3.07 -7.18
C MET A 96 14.55 2.77 -6.87
N ILE A 97 15.46 3.53 -7.48
CA ILE A 97 16.91 3.48 -7.24
C ILE A 97 17.38 4.81 -6.68
N PHE A 98 18.45 4.77 -5.88
CA PHE A 98 19.15 5.95 -5.39
C PHE A 98 20.64 5.78 -5.70
N GLN A 99 21.13 6.52 -6.69
CA GLN A 99 22.50 6.34 -7.16
C GLN A 99 23.14 7.66 -7.57
N GLY A 100 24.46 7.71 -7.40
CA GLY A 100 25.28 8.84 -7.76
C GLY A 100 25.65 8.83 -9.24
N GLY A 101 25.75 10.02 -9.84
CA GLY A 101 26.26 10.17 -11.20
C GLY A 101 25.32 9.71 -12.30
N LEU A 102 24.01 9.90 -12.11
CA LEU A 102 23.05 9.77 -13.19
C LEU A 102 23.21 10.89 -14.21
N GLY A 103 23.04 10.55 -15.50
CA GLY A 103 23.15 11.49 -16.61
C GLY A 103 24.55 12.11 -16.70
N THR A 104 24.62 13.45 -16.62
CA THR A 104 25.88 14.20 -16.65
C THR A 104 26.36 14.64 -15.26
N ARG A 105 25.68 14.19 -14.20
CA ARG A 105 26.01 14.56 -12.80
C ARG A 105 27.27 13.85 -12.30
N PRO A 106 27.99 14.42 -11.33
CA PRO A 106 29.13 13.75 -10.72
C PRO A 106 28.69 12.55 -9.87
N LYS A 107 29.56 11.54 -9.71
CA LYS A 107 29.28 10.33 -8.90
C LYS A 107 28.94 10.59 -7.43
N THR A 108 29.27 11.77 -6.92
CA THR A 108 28.98 12.19 -5.54
C THR A 108 27.59 12.80 -5.40
N GLU A 109 26.90 13.10 -6.49
CA GLU A 109 25.56 13.67 -6.49
C GLU A 109 24.53 12.58 -6.74
N PHE A 110 23.83 12.20 -5.68
CA PHE A 110 22.86 11.13 -5.68
C PHE A 110 21.46 11.65 -5.98
N THR A 111 20.78 10.93 -6.85
CA THR A 111 19.40 11.22 -7.22
C THR A 111 18.58 9.94 -7.19
N PHE A 112 17.28 10.12 -7.05
CA PHE A 112 16.27 9.09 -7.17
C PHE A 112 15.85 8.98 -8.63
N GLN A 113 15.60 7.76 -9.07
CA GLN A 113 14.99 7.45 -10.37
C GLN A 113 14.26 6.11 -10.30
N SER A 114 13.44 5.78 -11.28
CA SER A 114 12.98 4.41 -11.48
C SER A 114 14.06 3.56 -12.19
N SER A 115 14.18 2.28 -11.86
CA SER A 115 14.97 1.35 -12.70
C SER A 115 14.22 0.90 -13.95
N ASP A 116 12.89 1.02 -13.94
CA ASP A 116 12.05 0.73 -15.09
C ASP A 116 12.02 1.94 -16.04
N PRO A 117 12.27 1.72 -17.35
CA PRO A 117 12.37 2.79 -18.33
C PRO A 117 11.04 3.48 -18.60
N THR A 118 9.91 2.77 -18.55
CA THR A 118 8.58 3.35 -18.71
C THR A 118 8.26 4.27 -17.54
N CYS A 119 8.51 3.81 -16.31
CA CYS A 119 8.37 4.60 -15.09
C CYS A 119 9.41 5.74 -14.93
N SER A 120 10.42 5.82 -15.81
CA SER A 120 11.40 6.91 -15.85
C SER A 120 11.12 7.93 -16.95
N GLU A 121 10.15 7.66 -17.83
CA GLU A 121 9.91 8.48 -19.01
C GLU A 121 9.47 9.91 -18.63
N GLY A 122 10.16 10.90 -19.19
CA GLY A 122 9.84 12.31 -18.94
C GLY A 122 10.24 12.81 -17.55
N GLN A 123 10.97 12.02 -16.74
CA GLN A 123 11.57 12.50 -15.50
C GLN A 123 13.04 12.88 -15.67
N SER A 124 13.36 14.08 -15.19
CA SER A 124 14.74 14.50 -14.93
C SER A 124 15.26 13.87 -13.63
N GLU A 125 16.58 13.83 -13.44
CA GLU A 125 17.15 13.33 -12.18
C GLU A 125 16.75 14.23 -11.01
N ASN A 126 16.23 13.64 -9.93
CA ASN A 126 15.69 14.40 -8.80
C ASN A 126 16.21 13.87 -7.47
N SER A 127 16.71 14.76 -6.61
CA SER A 127 17.18 14.40 -5.26
C SER A 127 16.04 14.35 -4.22
N ASN A 128 14.81 14.71 -4.61
CA ASN A 128 13.64 14.62 -3.75
C ASN A 128 12.82 13.35 -4.07
N PRO A 129 12.77 12.37 -3.16
CA PRO A 129 12.09 11.10 -3.41
C PRO A 129 10.58 11.27 -3.56
N ASN A 130 9.94 12.25 -2.91
CA ASN A 130 8.48 12.47 -3.01
C ASN A 130 8.05 12.87 -4.43
N ILE A 131 8.94 13.52 -5.19
CA ILE A 131 8.67 13.88 -6.59
C ILE A 131 8.75 12.63 -7.48
N ILE A 132 9.79 11.81 -7.28
CA ILE A 132 9.99 10.58 -8.06
C ILE A 132 8.88 9.56 -7.78
N THR A 133 8.52 9.33 -6.52
CA THR A 133 7.45 8.39 -6.17
C THR A 133 6.09 8.83 -6.70
N SER A 134 5.79 10.13 -6.66
CA SER A 134 4.56 10.68 -7.25
C SER A 134 4.51 10.46 -8.75
N HIS A 135 5.62 10.70 -9.46
CA HIS A 135 5.68 10.42 -10.89
C HIS A 135 5.53 8.93 -11.21
N ILE A 136 6.26 8.05 -10.52
CA ILE A 136 6.17 6.60 -10.76
C ILE A 136 4.72 6.15 -10.55
N ARG A 137 4.05 6.62 -9.49
CA ARG A 137 2.62 6.36 -9.23
C ARG A 137 1.74 6.81 -10.41
N ASP A 138 1.95 8.00 -10.96
CA ASP A 138 1.17 8.50 -12.10
C ASP A 138 1.37 7.63 -13.35
N VAL A 139 2.60 7.21 -13.64
CA VAL A 139 2.89 6.30 -14.77
C VAL A 139 2.26 4.93 -14.54
N VAL A 140 2.36 4.38 -13.33
CA VAL A 140 1.74 3.09 -12.98
C VAL A 140 0.24 3.11 -13.22
N ILE A 141 -0.45 4.17 -12.76
CA ILE A 141 -1.90 4.32 -12.90
C ILE A 141 -2.32 4.51 -14.37
N THR A 142 -1.55 5.28 -15.15
CA THR A 142 -2.02 5.74 -16.47
C THR A 142 -1.44 5.00 -17.66
N LYS A 143 -0.25 4.40 -17.52
CA LYS A 143 0.49 3.81 -18.64
C LYS A 143 0.76 2.33 -18.45
N CYS A 144 0.91 1.84 -17.22
CA CYS A 144 1.39 0.47 -16.99
C CYS A 144 0.29 -0.59 -17.10
N GLY A 145 -0.98 -0.21 -16.98
CA GLY A 145 -2.09 -1.16 -16.96
C GLY A 145 -2.15 -1.92 -15.63
N ALA A 146 -1.78 -1.26 -14.53
CA ALA A 146 -1.87 -1.82 -13.20
C ALA A 146 -3.32 -2.15 -12.83
N ASN A 147 -3.50 -3.24 -12.08
CA ASN A 147 -4.80 -3.58 -11.52
C ASN A 147 -5.08 -2.76 -10.24
N GLU A 148 -6.27 -2.93 -9.64
CA GLU A 148 -6.68 -2.18 -8.46
C GLU A 148 -5.73 -2.35 -7.27
N ASP A 149 -5.21 -3.57 -7.06
CA ASP A 149 -4.24 -3.87 -6.00
C ASP A 149 -2.92 -3.13 -6.23
N GLY A 150 -2.40 -3.14 -7.46
CA GLY A 150 -1.18 -2.42 -7.83
C GLY A 150 -1.32 -0.91 -7.64
N ILE A 151 -2.47 -0.34 -8.02
CA ILE A 151 -2.80 1.07 -7.81
C ILE A 151 -2.83 1.41 -6.30
N ALA A 152 -3.50 0.58 -5.50
CA ALA A 152 -3.57 0.79 -4.05
C ALA A 152 -2.18 0.71 -3.38
N LEU A 153 -1.33 -0.22 -3.83
CA LEU A 153 0.04 -0.36 -3.34
C LEU A 153 0.89 0.88 -3.64
N VAL A 154 0.88 1.40 -4.88
CA VAL A 154 1.69 2.60 -5.20
C VAL A 154 1.20 3.85 -4.45
N ILE A 155 -0.11 4.02 -4.26
CA ILE A 155 -0.65 5.12 -3.44
C ILE A 155 -0.19 5.01 -1.99
N THR A 156 -0.16 3.79 -1.45
CA THR A 156 0.33 3.54 -0.08
C THR A 156 1.84 3.74 0.04
N ALA A 157 2.60 3.33 -0.98
CA ALA A 157 4.05 3.50 -1.03
C ALA A 157 4.45 4.99 -1.09
N VAL A 158 3.70 5.84 -1.81
CA VAL A 158 3.91 7.30 -1.78
C VAL A 158 3.81 7.82 -0.34
N LYS A 159 2.72 7.50 0.36
CA LYS A 159 2.52 7.92 1.76
C LYS A 159 3.61 7.40 2.69
N THR A 160 4.13 6.21 2.42
CA THR A 160 5.23 5.61 3.19
C THR A 160 6.50 6.44 3.05
N VAL A 161 6.86 6.84 1.82
CA VAL A 161 8.05 7.66 1.57
C VAL A 161 7.87 9.08 2.08
N GLU A 162 6.68 9.67 1.91
CA GLU A 162 6.35 10.99 2.46
C GLU A 162 6.52 11.03 3.99
N ALA A 163 6.06 9.99 4.69
CA ALA A 163 6.15 9.89 6.14
C ALA A 163 7.58 9.72 6.66
N LEU A 164 8.49 9.14 5.86
CA LEU A 164 9.90 9.00 6.24
C LEU A 164 10.63 10.35 6.26
N ASN A 165 10.26 11.25 5.36
CA ASN A 165 10.93 12.55 5.18
C ASN A 165 12.47 12.42 5.06
N ASP A 166 12.92 11.33 4.44
CA ASP A 166 14.33 10.99 4.25
C ASP A 166 14.73 11.16 2.77
N ARG A 167 15.97 11.54 2.50
CA ARG A 167 16.50 11.77 1.13
C ARG A 167 17.70 10.88 0.79
N THR A 168 17.76 9.70 1.39
CA THR A 168 18.84 8.72 1.20
C THR A 168 18.31 7.42 0.61
N GLN A 169 19.18 6.41 0.51
CA GLN A 169 18.84 5.05 0.11
C GLN A 169 17.63 4.48 0.89
N ALA A 170 17.44 4.87 2.16
CA ALA A 170 16.33 4.39 2.98
C ALA A 170 14.94 4.68 2.34
N SER A 171 14.79 5.80 1.65
CA SER A 171 13.54 6.12 0.92
C SER A 171 13.32 5.20 -0.28
N ALA A 172 14.37 4.84 -1.01
CA ALA A 172 14.30 3.87 -2.10
C ALA A 172 13.97 2.47 -1.58
N ASP A 173 14.61 2.05 -0.49
CA ASP A 173 14.38 0.75 0.13
C ASP A 173 12.96 0.63 0.68
N ALA A 174 12.45 1.67 1.34
CA ALA A 174 11.10 1.70 1.88
C ALA A 174 10.03 1.64 0.79
N TRP A 175 10.21 2.40 -0.29
CA TRP A 175 9.38 2.30 -1.49
C TRP A 175 9.39 0.88 -2.06
N ASN A 176 10.57 0.33 -2.32
CA ASN A 176 10.72 -1.00 -2.91
C ASN A 176 10.10 -2.08 -2.02
N LYS A 177 10.30 -1.98 -0.70
CA LYS A 177 9.69 -2.89 0.27
C LYS A 177 8.17 -2.78 0.31
N ALA A 178 7.62 -1.56 0.24
CA ALA A 178 6.17 -1.33 0.20
C ALA A 178 5.51 -1.95 -1.04
N LEU A 179 6.25 -2.06 -2.14
CA LEU A 179 5.78 -2.67 -3.39
C LEU A 179 6.13 -4.16 -3.54
N GLY A 180 6.88 -4.74 -2.60
CA GLY A 180 7.36 -6.11 -2.70
C GLY A 180 8.50 -6.32 -3.72
N LEU A 181 9.28 -5.27 -3.98
CA LEU A 181 10.37 -5.21 -4.98
C LEU A 181 11.78 -5.08 -4.36
N ALA A 182 11.89 -5.31 -3.05
CA ALA A 182 13.14 -5.20 -2.27
C ALA A 182 14.13 -6.31 -2.62
#